data_AF-A0A2H3T8T7-F1
#
_entry.id   AF-A0A2H3T8T7-F1
#
_cell.length_a   1.000
_cell.length_b   1.000
_cell.length_c   1.000
_cell.angle_alpha   90.00
_cell.angle_beta   90.00
_cell.angle_gamma   90.00
#
_symmetry.space_group_name_H-M   'P 1'
#
loop_
_entity.id
_entity.type
_entity.pdbx_description
1 polymer ?
#
loop_
_entity_poly.entity_id
_entity_poly.type
_entity_poly.pdbx_seq_one_letter_code
_entity_poly.pdbx_strand_id
1 'polypeptide(L)'
;MAAPTEAQIAHQELIEKLDIHSTHKNFRSPAWKPNQRRNKNLKAIVGDASRREASALGTPMDASGIATPADDGLSTSGTSTPATESGKEPPNLAQASRNLSKLVLEKSLKPTGGVSAPTATYTNIESAPSLAHNKHYCDVTGLPAPYLDPKTRLRYHNKEVFGLIRTLPQGVAEQFLEARGAHTVLK
;
A
#
# COMPACT_ATOMS: atom_id res chain seq x y z
N MET A 1 -21.22 21.83 44.85
CA MET A 1 -20.00 21.54 44.08
C MET A 1 -18.88 22.42 44.62
N ALA A 2 -17.73 21.85 44.96
CA ALA A 2 -16.58 22.64 45.39
C ALA A 2 -16.09 23.52 44.23
N ALA A 3 -15.68 24.75 44.53
CA ALA A 3 -15.11 25.64 43.52
C ALA A 3 -13.81 25.03 42.96
N PRO A 4 -13.52 25.19 41.66
CA PRO A 4 -12.28 24.71 41.07
C PRO A 4 -11.08 25.41 41.72
N THR A 5 -10.00 24.67 41.92
CA THR A 5 -8.78 25.20 42.50
C THR A 5 -8.08 26.14 41.51
N GLU A 6 -7.24 27.04 42.01
CA GLU A 6 -6.46 27.97 41.17
C GLU A 6 -5.61 27.24 40.11
N ALA A 7 -5.03 26.09 40.48
CA ALA A 7 -4.28 25.25 39.54
C ALA A 7 -5.16 24.66 38.42
N GLN A 8 -6.42 24.31 38.73
CA GLN A 8 -7.38 23.82 37.72
C GLN A 8 -7.81 24.94 36.77
N ILE A 9 -7.97 26.17 37.28
CA ILE A 9 -8.30 27.35 36.48
C ILE A 9 -7.13 27.68 35.53
N ALA A 10 -5.90 27.76 36.04
CA ALA A 10 -4.72 28.02 35.22
C ALA A 10 -4.51 26.96 34.13
N HIS A 11 -4.79 25.68 34.43
CA HIS A 11 -4.75 24.61 33.43
C HIS A 11 -5.83 24.78 32.36
N GLN A 12 -7.04 25.18 32.75
CA GLN A 12 -8.14 25.44 31.81
C GLN A 12 -7.81 26.61 30.88
N GLU A 13 -7.27 27.71 31.41
CA GLU A 13 -6.81 28.87 30.62
C GLU A 13 -5.71 28.48 29.61
N LEU A 14 -4.80 27.58 30.00
CA LEU A 14 -3.77 27.05 29.09
C LEU A 14 -4.40 26.30 27.91
N ILE A 15 -5.37 25.43 28.18
CA ILE A 15 -6.07 24.67 27.13
C ILE A 15 -6.78 25.61 26.17
N GLU A 16 -7.49 26.61 26.68
CA GLU A 16 -8.24 27.57 25.87
C GLU A 16 -7.31 28.39 24.97
N LYS A 17 -6.16 28.81 25.50
CA LYS A 17 -5.14 29.53 24.72
C LYS A 17 -4.54 28.69 23.60
N LEU A 18 -4.47 27.37 23.75
CA LEU A 18 -3.90 26.45 22.76
C LEU A 18 -4.94 25.95 21.74
N ASP A 19 -6.20 26.37 21.83
CA ASP A 19 -7.22 25.98 20.86
C ASP A 19 -7.16 26.83 19.58
N ILE A 20 -6.98 26.14 18.45
CA ILE A 20 -6.90 26.74 17.12
C ILE A 20 -8.30 27.20 16.62
N HIS A 21 -9.40 26.71 17.22
CA HIS A 21 -10.77 27.11 16.82
C HIS A 21 -11.21 28.43 17.44
N SER A 22 -10.65 28.80 18.59
CA SER A 22 -10.84 30.11 19.21
C SER A 22 -10.44 31.26 18.26
N THR A 23 -9.42 31.04 17.42
CA THR A 23 -8.96 32.00 16.42
C THR A 23 -9.67 31.83 15.08
N HIS A 24 -10.26 32.92 14.57
CA HIS A 24 -10.92 32.92 13.26
C HIS A 24 -9.91 32.82 12.10
N LYS A 25 -10.18 31.92 11.14
CA LYS A 25 -9.26 31.61 10.03
C LYS A 25 -9.58 32.44 8.78
N ASN A 26 -9.06 33.67 8.71
CA ASN A 26 -9.30 34.61 7.59
C ASN A 26 -8.74 34.16 6.23
N PHE A 27 -7.84 33.17 6.22
CA PHE A 27 -7.15 32.68 5.03
C PHE A 27 -7.70 31.34 4.51
N ARG A 28 -8.62 30.69 5.24
CA ARG A 28 -9.18 29.39 4.83
C ARG A 28 -10.40 29.60 3.95
N SER A 29 -10.34 29.12 2.71
CA SER A 29 -11.49 29.15 1.80
C SER A 29 -12.68 28.33 2.37
N PRO A 30 -13.87 28.93 2.51
CA PRO A 30 -15.08 28.20 2.93
C PRO A 30 -15.60 27.21 1.87
N ALA A 31 -15.20 27.38 0.61
CA ALA A 31 -15.66 26.53 -0.50
C ALA A 31 -14.96 25.17 -0.54
N TRP A 32 -13.78 25.06 0.07
CA TRP A 32 -13.02 23.82 0.05
C TRP A 32 -13.65 22.76 0.96
N LYS A 33 -13.96 21.59 0.39
CA LYS A 33 -14.47 20.41 1.11
C LYS A 33 -13.41 19.30 1.13
N PRO A 34 -13.10 18.69 2.29
CA PRO A 34 -12.12 17.61 2.36
C PRO A 34 -12.61 16.37 1.61
N ASN A 35 -11.74 15.75 0.82
CA ASN A 35 -12.03 14.46 0.20
C ASN A 35 -11.92 13.34 1.25
N GLN A 36 -12.91 12.46 1.31
CA GLN A 36 -12.93 11.31 2.22
C GLN A 36 -11.79 10.31 1.95
N ARG A 37 -11.34 10.17 0.69
CA ARG A 37 -10.35 9.17 0.26
C ARG A 37 -8.89 9.61 0.42
N ARG A 38 -8.59 10.50 1.37
CA ARG A 38 -7.24 11.06 1.60
C ARG A 38 -6.36 10.23 2.53
N ASN A 39 -6.94 9.59 3.54
CA ASN A 39 -6.20 8.87 4.57
C ASN A 39 -5.96 7.43 4.10
N LYS A 40 -4.97 7.24 3.23
CA LYS A 40 -4.60 5.92 2.68
C LYS A 40 -3.35 5.39 3.37
N ASN A 41 -3.29 4.07 3.58
CA ASN A 41 -2.05 3.42 4.00
C ASN A 41 -1.07 3.31 2.82
N LEU A 42 0.23 3.10 3.10
CA LEU A 42 1.25 2.97 2.05
C LEU A 42 0.91 1.86 1.06
N LYS A 43 0.35 0.75 1.54
CA LYS A 43 -0.07 -0.37 0.69
C LYS A 43 -1.13 0.05 -0.35
N ALA A 44 -2.13 0.83 0.04
CA ALA A 44 -3.15 1.33 -0.87
C ALA A 44 -2.59 2.37 -1.85
N ILE A 45 -1.67 3.24 -1.39
CA ILE A 45 -1.00 4.22 -2.25
C ILE A 45 -0.18 3.51 -3.33
N VAL A 46 0.63 2.52 -2.95
CA VAL A 46 1.43 1.71 -3.87
C VAL A 46 0.52 0.90 -4.81
N GLY A 47 -0.56 0.33 -4.29
CA GLY A 47 -1.54 -0.40 -5.09
C GLY A 47 -2.25 0.46 -6.15
N ASP A 48 -2.61 1.71 -5.81
CA ASP A 48 -3.19 2.67 -6.75
C ASP A 48 -2.17 3.10 -7.83
N ALA A 49 -0.89 3.27 -7.45
CA ALA A 49 0.18 3.61 -8.38
C ALA A 49 0.44 2.49 -9.40
N SER A 50 0.59 1.24 -8.94
CA SER A 50 0.78 0.07 -9.82
C SER A 50 -0.40 -0.14 -10.77
N ARG A 51 -1.65 0.05 -10.30
CA ARG A 51 -2.84 -0.05 -11.17
C ARG A 51 -2.88 1.04 -12.23
N ARG A 52 -2.46 2.26 -11.89
CA ARG A 52 -2.36 3.37 -12.85
C ARG A 52 -1.28 3.13 -13.91
N GLU A 53 -0.12 2.60 -13.51
CA GLU A 53 0.95 2.24 -14.45
C GLU A 53 0.50 1.14 -15.42
N ALA A 54 -0.18 0.10 -14.92
CA ALA A 54 -0.74 -0.95 -15.75
C ALA A 54 -1.77 -0.42 -16.77
N SER A 55 -2.60 0.55 -16.37
CA SER A 55 -3.55 1.19 -17.29
C SER A 55 -2.88 2.08 -18.34
N ALA A 56 -1.73 2.70 -18.03
CA ALA A 56 -0.97 3.52 -18.98
C ALA A 56 -0.24 2.68 -20.06
N LEU A 57 0.19 1.47 -19.71
CA LEU A 57 0.81 0.51 -20.66
C LEU A 57 -0.20 -0.11 -21.63
N GLY A 58 -1.50 -0.10 -21.31
CA GLY A 58 -2.58 -0.65 -22.14
C GLY A 58 -3.11 0.31 -23.21
N THR A 59 -2.75 1.59 -23.16
CA THR A 59 -3.08 2.58 -24.20
C THR A 59 -1.94 2.66 -25.21
N PRO A 60 -2.14 2.32 -26.50
CA PRO A 60 -1.12 2.49 -27.52
C PRO A 60 -0.73 3.97 -27.61
N MET A 61 0.51 4.30 -27.26
CA MET A 61 1.12 5.60 -27.54
C MET A 61 1.54 5.66 -29.02
N ASP A 62 0.60 5.47 -29.95
CA ASP A 62 0.84 5.70 -31.37
C ASP A 62 -0.47 6.15 -32.03
N ALA A 63 -0.75 7.47 -31.94
CA ALA A 63 -1.39 8.28 -32.98
C ALA A 63 -1.73 9.68 -32.45
N SER A 64 -0.96 10.67 -32.93
CA SER A 64 -1.37 12.04 -33.29
C SER A 64 -2.42 12.79 -32.47
N GLY A 65 -2.07 14.02 -32.08
CA GLY A 65 -2.98 15.02 -31.53
C GLY A 65 -4.26 15.23 -32.35
N ILE A 66 -5.25 15.78 -31.65
CA ILE A 66 -6.65 16.02 -32.06
C ILE A 66 -7.55 14.81 -31.85
N ALA A 67 -8.03 14.66 -30.61
CA ALA A 67 -9.36 14.15 -30.32
C ALA A 67 -9.78 14.66 -28.93
N THR A 68 -10.27 15.90 -28.89
CA THR A 68 -11.14 16.35 -27.79
C THR A 68 -12.32 15.38 -27.74
N PRO A 69 -12.60 14.67 -26.63
CA PRO A 69 -13.89 14.03 -26.50
C PRO A 69 -14.89 15.15 -26.28
N ALA A 70 -15.76 15.34 -27.28
CA ALA A 70 -16.98 16.12 -27.15
C ALA A 70 -17.76 15.64 -25.93
N ASP A 71 -18.48 16.58 -25.32
CA ASP A 71 -19.39 16.27 -24.24
C ASP A 71 -20.42 15.25 -24.73
N ASP A 72 -20.63 14.20 -23.94
CA ASP A 72 -21.88 13.46 -24.01
C ASP A 72 -22.28 13.17 -22.57
N GLY A 73 -23.03 14.12 -22.02
CA GLY A 73 -23.72 13.95 -20.76
C GLY A 73 -24.77 12.86 -20.92
N LEU A 74 -24.48 11.64 -20.47
CA LEU A 74 -25.50 10.62 -20.34
C LEU A 74 -25.39 9.88 -19.00
N SER A 75 -26.30 10.29 -18.12
CA SER A 75 -26.75 9.68 -16.88
C SER A 75 -26.57 8.17 -16.79
N THR A 76 -25.89 7.72 -15.73
CA THR A 76 -25.95 6.33 -15.28
C THR A 76 -27.29 6.09 -14.58
N SER A 77 -28.27 5.56 -15.30
CA SER A 77 -29.51 5.02 -14.72
C SER A 77 -30.08 3.96 -15.67
N GLY A 78 -30.26 2.73 -15.18
CA GLY A 78 -31.12 1.75 -15.83
C GLY A 78 -30.45 0.42 -16.20
N THR A 79 -30.57 -0.53 -15.28
CA THR A 79 -30.89 -1.94 -15.51
C THR A 79 -31.38 -2.29 -16.92
N SER A 80 -30.72 -3.21 -17.62
CA SER A 80 -31.37 -4.32 -18.36
C SER A 80 -30.35 -5.27 -19.00
N THR A 81 -30.45 -6.53 -18.59
CA THR A 81 -29.90 -7.72 -19.25
C THR A 81 -30.49 -7.88 -20.66
N PRO A 82 -29.76 -8.30 -21.70
CA PRO A 82 -30.38 -8.89 -22.87
C PRO A 82 -30.25 -10.42 -22.84
N ALA A 83 -31.41 -11.06 -22.99
CA ALA A 83 -31.59 -12.47 -23.25
C ALA A 83 -31.22 -12.83 -24.69
N THR A 84 -30.83 -14.08 -24.87
CA THR A 84 -30.48 -14.73 -26.13
C THR A 84 -31.73 -15.05 -26.94
N GLU A 85 -31.80 -14.63 -28.21
CA GLU A 85 -32.71 -15.22 -29.20
C GLU A 85 -31.97 -15.52 -30.50
N SER A 86 -32.22 -16.73 -30.99
CA SER A 86 -31.64 -17.39 -32.15
C SER A 86 -32.32 -16.96 -33.45
N GLY A 87 -31.55 -16.38 -34.37
CA GLY A 87 -31.97 -16.13 -35.75
C GLY A 87 -30.75 -16.09 -36.68
N LYS A 88 -30.80 -16.87 -37.78
CA LYS A 88 -29.78 -16.89 -38.83
C LYS A 88 -29.74 -15.54 -39.55
N GLU A 89 -28.77 -14.69 -39.21
CA GLU A 89 -28.41 -13.52 -40.02
C GLU A 89 -27.11 -13.75 -40.80
N PRO A 90 -26.94 -13.11 -41.98
CA PRO A 90 -25.72 -13.23 -42.77
C PRO A 90 -24.50 -12.77 -41.97
N PRO A 91 -23.29 -13.31 -42.23
CA PRO A 91 -22.12 -13.01 -41.41
C PRO A 91 -21.86 -11.50 -41.41
N ASN A 92 -22.14 -10.88 -40.26
CA ASN A 92 -22.09 -9.45 -40.08
C ASN A 92 -20.62 -9.00 -40.15
N LEU A 93 -20.20 -8.49 -41.31
CA LEU A 93 -18.83 -8.05 -41.59
C LEU A 93 -18.36 -6.97 -40.60
N ALA A 94 -19.28 -6.20 -40.01
CA ALA A 94 -18.99 -5.22 -38.97
C ALA A 94 -18.65 -5.88 -37.61
N GLN A 95 -19.19 -7.07 -37.31
CA GLN A 95 -18.79 -7.85 -36.14
C GLN A 95 -17.44 -8.54 -36.36
N ALA A 96 -17.19 -9.04 -37.58
CA ALA A 96 -15.91 -9.65 -37.94
C ALA A 96 -14.73 -8.65 -37.89
N SER A 97 -14.94 -7.41 -38.35
CA SER A 97 -13.92 -6.35 -38.26
C SER A 97 -13.66 -5.88 -36.83
N ARG A 98 -14.67 -5.84 -35.96
CA ARG A 98 -14.47 -5.60 -34.51
C ARG A 98 -13.60 -6.67 -33.84
N ASN A 99 -13.79 -7.94 -34.23
CA ASN A 99 -12.97 -9.04 -33.74
C ASN A 99 -11.53 -8.96 -34.27
N LEU A 100 -11.33 -8.49 -35.51
CA LEU A 100 -10.00 -8.21 -36.05
C LEU A 100 -9.32 -7.04 -35.34
N SER A 101 -10.02 -5.95 -35.03
CA SER A 101 -9.46 -4.86 -34.24
C SER A 101 -9.01 -5.35 -32.87
N LYS A 102 -9.82 -6.18 -32.20
CA LYS A 102 -9.46 -6.82 -30.93
C LYS A 102 -8.25 -7.75 -31.06
N LEU A 103 -8.18 -8.56 -32.12
CA LEU A 103 -7.05 -9.46 -32.39
C LEU A 103 -5.76 -8.72 -32.75
N VAL A 104 -5.84 -7.64 -33.53
CA VAL A 104 -4.69 -6.78 -33.87
C VAL A 104 -4.19 -6.04 -32.63
N LEU A 105 -5.12 -5.58 -31.78
CA LEU A 105 -4.80 -4.97 -30.49
C LEU A 105 -4.14 -6.01 -29.56
N GLU A 106 -4.70 -7.21 -29.42
CA GLU A 106 -4.10 -8.32 -28.66
C GLU A 106 -2.73 -8.76 -29.21
N LYS A 107 -2.54 -8.74 -30.54
CA LYS A 107 -1.25 -9.03 -31.20
C LYS A 107 -0.22 -7.92 -30.96
N SER A 108 -0.65 -6.66 -30.94
CA SER A 108 0.16 -5.49 -30.59
C SER A 108 0.55 -5.46 -29.11
N LEU A 109 -0.31 -5.98 -28.23
CA LEU A 109 -0.07 -6.11 -26.79
C LEU A 109 0.83 -7.31 -26.44
N LYS A 110 1.15 -8.18 -27.41
CA LYS A 110 2.07 -9.30 -27.22
C LYS A 110 3.47 -8.91 -27.71
N PRO A 111 4.38 -8.47 -26.82
CA PRO A 111 5.74 -8.17 -27.25
C PRO A 111 6.39 -9.44 -27.79
N THR A 112 6.90 -9.37 -29.02
CA THR A 112 7.74 -10.40 -29.61
C THR A 112 9.10 -10.37 -28.90
N GLY A 113 9.33 -11.37 -28.05
CA GLY A 113 10.69 -11.72 -27.59
C GLY A 113 11.34 -10.85 -26.51
N GLY A 114 10.61 -9.95 -25.84
CA GLY A 114 11.14 -9.18 -24.72
C GLY A 114 10.33 -9.44 -23.46
N VAL A 115 10.99 -9.80 -22.36
CA VAL A 115 10.40 -9.73 -21.02
C VAL A 115 9.86 -8.31 -20.86
N SER A 116 8.53 -8.15 -20.78
CA SER A 116 7.89 -6.87 -20.51
C SER A 116 8.23 -6.47 -19.08
N ALA A 117 9.46 -6.00 -18.86
CA ALA A 117 9.86 -5.39 -17.61
C ALA A 117 9.01 -4.13 -17.42
N PRO A 118 8.48 -3.87 -16.21
CA PRO A 118 7.77 -2.63 -15.94
C PRO A 118 8.67 -1.45 -16.28
N THR A 119 8.11 -0.41 -16.89
CA THR A 119 8.84 0.85 -17.16
C THR A 119 9.52 1.30 -15.87
N ALA A 120 10.84 1.48 -15.91
CA ALA A 120 11.63 1.83 -14.74
C ALA A 120 11.32 3.27 -14.31
N THR A 121 10.41 3.43 -13.35
CA THR A 121 10.15 4.71 -12.67
C THR A 121 11.06 4.83 -11.44
N TYR A 122 11.43 6.06 -11.04
CA TYR A 122 12.20 6.33 -9.81
C TYR A 122 11.66 5.59 -8.57
N THR A 123 10.35 5.35 -8.50
CA THR A 123 9.69 4.66 -7.38
C THR A 123 9.73 3.12 -7.46
N ASN A 124 9.98 2.54 -8.64
CA ASN A 124 9.95 1.09 -8.85
C ASN A 124 11.34 0.44 -8.80
N ILE A 125 12.40 1.26 -8.76
CA ILE A 125 13.78 0.78 -8.62
C ILE A 125 14.06 0.61 -7.12
N GLU A 126 13.85 -0.59 -6.60
CA GLU A 126 14.23 -0.93 -5.23
C GLU A 126 15.72 -1.29 -5.13
N SER A 127 16.32 -1.06 -3.96
CA SER A 127 17.68 -1.52 -3.67
C SER A 127 17.69 -3.04 -3.60
N ALA A 128 18.66 -3.67 -4.26
CA ALA A 128 18.85 -5.12 -4.17
C ALA A 128 19.06 -5.58 -2.71
N PRO A 129 18.53 -6.74 -2.30
CA PRO A 129 18.79 -7.29 -0.98
C PRO A 129 20.27 -7.66 -0.82
N SER A 130 20.76 -7.63 0.42
CA SER A 130 22.13 -8.05 0.72
C SER A 130 22.27 -9.58 0.60
N LEU A 131 23.32 -10.02 -0.10
CA LEU A 131 23.72 -11.44 -0.18
C LEU A 131 24.88 -11.77 0.77
N ALA A 132 25.36 -10.80 1.55
CA ALA A 132 26.46 -10.99 2.47
C ALA A 132 26.03 -11.78 3.70
N HIS A 133 26.91 -12.65 4.20
CA HIS A 133 26.70 -13.38 5.45
C HIS A 133 26.51 -12.41 6.62
N ASN A 134 25.40 -12.53 7.33
CA ASN A 134 25.09 -11.67 8.47
C ASN A 134 25.84 -12.13 9.72
N LYS A 135 26.47 -11.18 10.42
CA LYS A 135 27.05 -11.46 11.75
C LYS A 135 25.92 -11.69 12.75
N HIS A 136 26.11 -12.66 13.64
CA HIS A 136 25.14 -13.01 14.66
C HIS A 136 25.52 -12.39 16.00
N TYR A 137 24.59 -11.63 16.57
CA TYR A 137 24.72 -11.01 17.88
C TYR A 137 23.67 -11.59 18.83
N CYS A 138 23.97 -11.51 20.12
CA CYS A 138 23.11 -11.96 21.19
C CYS A 138 21.89 -11.06 21.28
N ASP A 139 20.70 -11.65 21.32
CA ASP A 139 19.45 -10.88 21.36
C ASP A 139 19.26 -10.16 22.71
N VAL A 140 19.96 -10.60 23.77
CA VAL A 140 19.85 -10.04 25.13
C VAL A 140 20.92 -8.98 25.39
N THR A 141 22.18 -9.24 25.04
CA THR A 141 23.33 -8.39 25.43
C THR A 141 23.98 -7.63 24.27
N GLY A 142 23.69 -8.00 23.02
CA GLY A 142 24.34 -7.42 21.83
C GLY A 142 25.78 -7.88 21.57
N LEU A 143 26.36 -8.73 22.42
CA LEU A 143 27.67 -9.36 22.21
C LEU A 143 27.64 -10.36 21.03
N PRO A 144 28.76 -10.67 20.37
CA PRO A 144 28.78 -11.68 19.31
C PRO A 144 28.28 -13.04 19.83
N ALA A 145 27.25 -13.62 19.22
CA ALA A 145 26.63 -14.85 19.70
C ALA A 145 26.92 -16.03 18.76
N PRO A 146 27.82 -16.95 19.15
CA PRO A 146 28.11 -18.15 18.36
C PRO A 146 27.04 -19.24 18.52
N TYR A 147 26.15 -19.13 19.53
CA TYR A 147 25.19 -20.18 19.86
C TYR A 147 23.74 -19.74 19.71
N LEU A 148 22.86 -20.71 19.44
CA LEU A 148 21.42 -20.54 19.25
C LEU A 148 20.67 -21.59 20.09
N ASP A 149 19.66 -21.17 20.87
CA ASP A 149 18.81 -22.09 21.62
C ASP A 149 17.77 -22.74 20.69
N PRO A 150 17.69 -24.08 20.59
CA PRO A 150 16.74 -24.75 19.69
C PRO A 150 15.28 -24.56 20.13
N LYS A 151 15.02 -24.27 21.41
CA LYS A 151 13.66 -24.10 21.93
C LYS A 151 13.11 -22.70 21.64
N THR A 152 13.85 -21.67 22.03
CA THR A 152 13.41 -20.26 21.89
C THR A 152 13.90 -19.58 20.63
N ARG A 153 14.86 -20.17 19.88
CA ARG A 153 15.53 -19.56 18.73
C ARG A 153 16.24 -18.23 19.05
N LEU A 154 16.55 -18.00 20.33
CA LEU A 154 17.34 -16.88 20.80
C LEU A 154 18.84 -17.18 20.66
N ARG A 155 19.60 -16.16 20.26
CA ARG A 155 21.05 -16.20 20.13
C ARG A 155 21.70 -15.78 21.44
N TYR A 156 22.67 -16.54 21.92
CA TYR A 156 23.34 -16.28 23.19
C TYR A 156 24.87 -16.38 23.10
N HIS A 157 25.55 -15.66 23.99
CA HIS A 157 27.02 -15.58 24.01
C HIS A 157 27.67 -16.64 24.92
N ASN A 158 27.18 -16.75 26.16
CA ASN A 158 27.77 -17.61 27.20
C ASN A 158 26.67 -18.36 28.00
N LYS A 159 27.12 -19.23 28.90
CA LYS A 159 26.23 -20.04 29.76
C LYS A 159 25.32 -19.22 30.67
N GLU A 160 25.77 -18.03 31.11
CA GLU A 160 25.00 -17.15 32.00
C GLU A 160 23.76 -16.62 31.28
N VAL A 161 23.93 -16.14 30.05
CA VAL A 161 22.80 -15.70 29.21
C VAL A 161 21.87 -16.86 28.88
N PHE A 162 22.41 -18.05 28.64
CA PHE A 162 21.58 -19.25 28.44
C PHE A 162 20.77 -19.61 29.69
N GLY A 163 21.36 -19.52 30.88
CA GLY A 163 20.68 -19.70 32.15
C GLY A 163 19.54 -18.71 32.33
N LEU A 164 19.80 -17.43 32.05
CA LEU A 164 18.78 -16.38 32.05
C LEU A 164 17.62 -16.72 31.09
N ILE A 165 17.92 -17.09 29.84
CA ILE A 165 16.91 -17.46 28.83
C ILE A 165 15.99 -18.57 29.33
N ARG A 166 16.51 -19.53 30.10
CA ARG A 166 15.71 -20.64 30.66
C ARG A 166 14.82 -20.24 31.82
N THR A 167 15.12 -19.12 32.49
CA THR A 167 14.29 -18.55 33.55
C THR A 167 13.28 -17.51 33.05
N LEU A 168 13.35 -17.11 31.78
CA LEU A 168 12.43 -16.12 31.22
C LEU A 168 10.97 -16.60 31.31
N PRO A 169 10.04 -15.70 31.69
CA PRO A 169 8.61 -15.98 31.62
C PRO A 169 8.17 -16.29 30.18
N GLN A 170 7.06 -17.01 30.05
CA GLN A 170 6.44 -17.29 28.76
C GLN A 170 6.10 -15.97 28.04
N GLY A 171 6.28 -15.93 26.71
CA GLY A 171 6.04 -14.76 25.87
C GLY A 171 7.21 -13.77 25.77
N VAL A 172 8.10 -13.68 26.76
CA VAL A 172 9.25 -12.74 26.70
C VAL A 172 10.23 -13.10 25.58
N ALA A 173 10.43 -14.40 25.34
CA ALA A 173 11.27 -14.86 24.23
C ALA A 173 10.72 -14.40 22.86
N GLU A 174 9.40 -14.34 22.71
CA GLU A 174 8.74 -13.87 21.48
C GLU A 174 8.93 -12.36 21.29
N GLN A 175 8.93 -11.57 22.36
CA GLN A 175 9.24 -10.14 22.30
C GLN A 175 10.69 -9.88 21.85
N PHE A 176 11.65 -10.67 22.35
CA PHE A 176 13.03 -10.58 21.85
C PHE A 176 13.14 -10.96 20.37
N LEU A 177 12.39 -11.98 19.93
CA LEU A 177 12.30 -12.34 18.52
C LEU A 177 11.62 -11.24 17.69
N GLU A 178 10.63 -10.55 18.24
CA GLU A 178 9.91 -9.44 17.58
C GLU A 178 10.83 -8.23 17.39
N ALA A 179 11.61 -7.88 18.41
CA ALA A 179 12.62 -6.82 18.33
C ALA A 179 13.68 -7.13 17.25
N ARG A 180 14.04 -8.40 17.06
CA ARG A 180 14.91 -8.84 15.95
C ARG A 180 14.20 -8.89 14.58
N GLY A 181 12.87 -8.88 14.55
CA GLY A 181 12.08 -9.09 13.33
C GLY A 181 11.97 -10.56 12.90
N ALA A 182 12.19 -11.51 13.80
CA ALA A 182 12.13 -12.96 13.55
C ALA A 182 10.95 -13.66 14.26
N HIS A 183 10.01 -12.91 14.86
CA HIS A 183 8.84 -13.51 15.50
C HIS A 183 7.85 -14.08 14.49
N THR A 184 7.18 -15.14 14.88
CA THR A 184 6.11 -15.78 14.10
C THR A 184 4.77 -15.37 14.67
N VAL A 185 4.01 -14.53 13.95
CA VAL A 185 2.59 -14.28 14.26
C VAL A 185 1.78 -15.45 13.74
N LEU A 186 1.14 -16.21 14.62
CA LEU A 186 0.09 -17.14 14.24
C LEU A 186 -1.13 -16.33 13.77
N LYS A 187 -1.62 -16.63 12.57
CA LYS A 187 -2.80 -16.00 11.97
C LYS A 187 -3.97 -16.96 11.93
#